data_AF-A0A8E2FEQ1-F1
#
_entry.id   AF-A0A8E2FEQ1-F1
#
_cell.length_a   1.000
_cell.length_b   1.000
_cell.length_c   1.000
_cell.angle_alpha   90.00
_cell.angle_beta   90.00
_cell.angle_gamma   90.00
#
_symmetry.space_group_name_H-M   'P 1'
#
loop_
_entity.id
_entity.type
_entity.pdbx_description
1 polymer ?
#
loop_
_entity_poly.entity_id
_entity_poly.type
_entity_poly.pdbx_seq_one_letter_code
_entity_poly.pdbx_strand_id
1 'polypeptide(L)'
;MINCYLAREEHAARFQIYTLQYLAEGAANIVLTIQPLLIPLTTWDNTFAVYFADEDARPLPPIEGKVLRLGKDVPNAPTCKIISKNFEDNIKPMFDEKHIVSHELVYMDASVIKVLNSHLDEMDSSGRRPEARVGTRVEDQECNGLLITDMSSVPGISATMEIKPKWLLQSPNAPPNAERCRTCAIRAQRESKERAQGKLQNHTTRPFCPLALISGDRKTVLSIVSGRLYQGQSFKELAVQVQVQVINRVADYLTTGPGFMLLQQLERAQKRFDPVGILSHQCFDNYDGEDEHCSGAEMIKLAMTLRDCSMFIRVHYDGRIPAVEARLADLDPKSEGKMKDWKWKEMALNNGGWYMGKESDRVPETLCVVAQERNKELPWYF
;
A
#
# COMPACT_ATOMS: atom_id res chain seq x y z
N MET A 1 7.05 10.77 23.69
CA MET A 1 5.94 10.09 22.95
C MET A 1 4.91 11.14 22.53
N ILE A 2 4.22 10.98 21.39
CA ILE A 2 3.13 11.88 20.97
C ILE A 2 1.81 11.36 21.56
N ASN A 3 1.01 12.25 22.12
CA ASN A 3 -0.28 11.96 22.72
C ASN A 3 -1.39 12.76 22.02
N CYS A 4 -2.56 12.15 21.81
CA CYS A 4 -3.75 12.76 21.21
C CYS A 4 -4.91 12.77 22.21
N TYR A 5 -5.46 13.96 22.47
CA TYR A 5 -6.52 14.18 23.45
C TYR A 5 -7.73 14.86 22.82
N LEU A 6 -8.91 14.67 23.41
CA LEU A 6 -10.07 15.48 23.07
C LEU A 6 -9.82 16.94 23.44
N ALA A 7 -10.10 17.83 22.51
CA ALA A 7 -10.01 19.26 22.75
C ALA A 7 -11.27 19.80 23.41
N ARG A 8 -11.09 20.89 24.16
CA ARG A 8 -12.14 21.76 24.70
C ARG A 8 -11.71 23.20 24.50
N GLU A 9 -12.64 24.13 24.67
CA GLU A 9 -12.40 25.56 24.46
C GLU A 9 -11.16 26.07 25.21
N GLU A 10 -10.96 25.65 26.47
CA GLU A 10 -9.82 26.08 27.28
C GLU A 10 -8.45 25.66 26.70
N HIS A 11 -8.40 24.62 25.87
CA HIS A 11 -7.17 24.11 25.28
C HIS A 11 -6.71 24.97 24.09
N ALA A 12 -7.62 25.69 23.42
CA ALA A 12 -7.29 26.47 22.24
C ALA A 12 -6.35 27.66 22.52
N ALA A 13 -6.27 28.09 23.78
CA ALA A 13 -5.32 29.12 24.21
C ALA A 13 -3.86 28.63 24.22
N ARG A 14 -3.64 27.30 24.28
CA ARG A 14 -2.31 26.69 24.46
C ARG A 14 -1.91 25.73 23.34
N PHE A 15 -2.88 25.11 22.67
CA PHE A 15 -2.64 24.06 21.69
C PHE A 15 -3.29 24.39 20.35
N GLN A 16 -2.63 23.97 19.26
CA GLN A 16 -3.28 23.93 17.95
C GLN A 16 -4.38 22.85 17.99
N ILE A 17 -5.61 23.25 17.65
CA ILE A 17 -6.76 22.37 17.60
C ILE A 17 -6.94 21.83 16.18
N TYR A 18 -7.26 20.55 16.08
CA TYR A 18 -7.50 19.84 14.83
C TYR A 18 -8.87 19.16 14.85
N THR A 19 -9.43 18.94 13.67
CA THR A 19 -10.53 18.00 13.46
C THR A 19 -10.00 16.74 12.79
N LEU A 20 -10.58 15.60 13.17
CA LEU A 20 -10.32 14.32 12.53
C LEU A 20 -11.51 13.96 11.65
N GLN A 21 -11.26 13.73 10.35
CA GLN A 21 -12.32 13.36 9.41
C GLN A 21 -12.02 12.01 8.78
N TYR A 22 -13.05 11.20 8.59
CA TYR A 22 -12.93 9.92 7.92
C TYR A 22 -12.40 10.08 6.49
N LEU A 23 -11.27 9.44 6.19
CA LEU A 23 -10.68 9.46 4.84
C LEU A 23 -10.97 8.16 4.10
N ALA A 24 -10.56 7.04 4.69
CA ALA A 24 -10.65 5.72 4.07
C ALA A 24 -10.53 4.62 5.12
N GLU A 25 -10.90 3.39 4.74
CA GLU A 25 -10.66 2.22 5.58
C GLU A 25 -10.39 0.95 4.78
N GLY A 26 -9.48 0.13 5.32
CA GLY A 26 -9.19 -1.21 4.86
C GLY A 26 -9.92 -2.27 5.67
N ALA A 27 -9.50 -3.52 5.52
CA ALA A 27 -10.02 -4.63 6.33
C ALA A 27 -9.62 -4.50 7.81
N ALA A 28 -8.40 -4.00 8.09
CA ALA A 28 -7.83 -3.96 9.43
C ALA A 28 -7.52 -2.55 9.96
N ASN A 29 -7.72 -1.51 9.16
CA ASN A 29 -7.32 -0.14 9.53
C ASN A 29 -8.36 0.88 9.10
N ILE A 30 -8.42 1.98 9.84
CA ILE A 30 -9.12 3.22 9.49
C ILE A 30 -8.08 4.32 9.34
N VAL A 31 -8.26 5.21 8.37
CA VAL A 31 -7.40 6.37 8.14
C VAL A 31 -8.26 7.63 8.20
N LEU A 32 -7.78 8.62 8.96
CA LEU A 32 -8.44 9.90 9.21
C LEU A 32 -7.54 11.03 8.73
N THR A 33 -8.09 12.03 8.03
CA THR A 33 -7.38 13.29 7.80
C THR A 33 -7.32 14.11 9.09
N ILE A 34 -6.26 14.90 9.21
CA ILE A 34 -6.04 15.84 10.31
C ILE A 34 -6.09 17.23 9.71
N GLN A 35 -7.07 18.04 10.10
CA GLN A 35 -7.23 19.40 9.57
C GLN A 35 -7.22 20.42 10.72
N PRO A 36 -6.40 21.47 10.65
CA PRO A 36 -6.48 22.56 11.61
C PRO A 36 -7.90 23.12 11.67
N LEU A 37 -8.44 23.32 12.87
CA LEU A 37 -9.75 23.95 13.04
C LEU A 37 -9.60 25.47 12.83
N LEU A 38 -10.23 26.00 11.77
CA LEU A 38 -10.11 27.41 11.34
C LEU A 38 -11.28 28.32 11.77
N ILE A 39 -12.09 27.92 12.77
CA ILE A 39 -13.36 28.59 13.13
C ILE A 39 -13.21 29.32 14.47
N PRO A 40 -13.85 30.49 14.68
CA PRO A 40 -13.98 31.07 16.02
C PRO A 40 -14.63 30.08 16.98
N LEU A 41 -14.19 30.10 18.24
CA LEU A 41 -14.51 29.18 19.33
C LEU A 41 -15.99 29.09 19.74
N THR A 42 -16.95 29.59 18.95
CA THR A 42 -18.36 29.72 19.36
C THR A 42 -19.26 28.54 18.95
N THR A 43 -18.74 27.50 18.29
CA THR A 43 -19.54 26.33 17.86
C THR A 43 -18.81 25.00 18.11
N TRP A 44 -18.25 24.81 19.31
CA TRP A 44 -17.64 23.52 19.71
C TRP A 44 -18.65 22.38 19.82
N ASP A 45 -19.93 22.71 19.99
CA ASP A 45 -21.01 21.73 20.06
C ASP A 45 -21.02 20.89 18.78
N ASN A 46 -20.70 19.60 18.93
CA ASN A 46 -20.65 18.55 17.90
C ASN A 46 -19.41 18.50 16.99
N THR A 47 -18.33 19.25 17.26
CA THR A 47 -17.08 19.08 16.49
C THR A 47 -16.17 18.06 17.17
N PHE A 48 -15.82 16.96 16.47
CA PHE A 48 -14.79 16.01 16.93
C PHE A 48 -13.41 16.67 16.81
N ALA A 49 -13.07 17.44 17.84
CA ALA A 49 -11.85 18.23 17.93
C ALA A 49 -10.83 17.55 18.86
N VAL A 50 -9.57 17.58 18.45
CA VAL A 50 -8.44 17.00 19.18
C VAL A 50 -7.26 17.98 19.22
N TYR A 51 -6.35 17.76 20.16
CA TYR A 51 -5.02 18.35 20.14
C TYR A 51 -3.95 17.29 20.38
N PHE A 52 -2.74 17.58 19.91
CA PHE A 52 -1.58 16.72 20.12
C PHE A 52 -0.58 17.40 21.06
N ALA A 53 -0.01 16.61 21.97
CA ALA A 53 1.00 17.05 22.92
C ALA A 53 2.11 16.01 23.05
N ASP A 54 3.26 16.41 23.58
CA ASP A 54 4.29 15.46 23.98
C ASP A 54 3.97 14.78 25.32
N GLU A 55 4.91 13.99 25.83
CA GLU A 55 4.80 13.26 27.11
C GLU A 55 4.74 14.18 28.33
N ASP A 56 5.22 15.42 28.22
CA ASP A 56 5.19 16.43 29.27
C ASP A 56 3.98 17.38 29.11
N ALA A 57 2.99 16.99 28.29
CA ALA A 57 1.82 17.79 27.93
C ALA A 57 2.16 19.16 27.32
N ARG A 58 3.31 19.27 26.64
CA ARG A 58 3.70 20.48 25.91
C ARG A 58 3.14 20.46 24.49
N PRO A 59 2.76 21.61 23.92
CA PRO A 59 2.26 21.68 22.57
C PRO A 59 3.35 21.25 21.57
N LEU A 60 2.93 20.47 20.57
CA LEU A 60 3.79 20.09 19.46
C LEU A 60 3.78 21.18 18.36
N PRO A 61 4.80 21.21 17.48
CA PRO A 61 4.70 21.91 16.21
C PRO A 61 3.46 21.47 15.42
N PRO A 62 2.97 22.29 14.47
CA PRO A 62 1.84 21.92 13.63
C PRO A 62 2.00 20.55 12.97
N ILE A 63 0.97 19.71 13.09
CA ILE A 63 0.91 18.37 12.48
C ILE A 63 0.52 18.56 11.02
N GLU A 64 1.52 18.80 10.18
CA GLU A 64 1.34 19.05 8.74
C GLU A 64 1.73 17.83 7.90
N GLY A 65 0.99 17.60 6.82
CA GLY A 65 1.30 16.53 5.86
C GLY A 65 1.19 15.12 6.47
N LYS A 66 0.30 14.94 7.46
CA LYS A 66 0.05 13.67 8.13
C LYS A 66 -1.44 13.29 8.10
N VAL A 67 -1.69 12.00 8.07
CA VAL A 67 -3.00 11.39 8.37
C VAL A 67 -2.85 10.46 9.56
N LEU A 68 -3.93 10.26 10.30
CA LEU A 68 -3.96 9.36 11.45
C LEU A 68 -4.49 7.99 11.03
N ARG A 69 -3.69 6.96 11.20
CA ARG A 69 -4.05 5.57 10.97
C ARG A 69 -4.33 4.88 12.31
N LEU A 70 -5.45 4.19 12.41
CA LEU A 70 -5.88 3.45 13.60
C LEU A 70 -6.18 1.99 13.24
N GLY A 71 -5.78 1.07 14.11
CA GLY A 71 -6.10 -0.35 13.99
C GLY A 71 -7.57 -0.62 14.31
N LYS A 72 -8.19 -1.53 13.56
CA LYS A 72 -9.52 -2.06 13.89
C LYS A 72 -9.39 -3.22 14.84
N ASP A 73 -10.42 -3.42 15.65
CA ASP A 73 -10.57 -4.65 16.43
C ASP A 73 -10.97 -5.81 15.51
N VAL A 74 -9.96 -6.44 14.90
CA VAL A 74 -10.12 -7.61 14.04
C VAL A 74 -9.11 -8.70 14.43
N PRO A 75 -9.51 -9.99 14.43
CA PRO A 75 -8.61 -11.07 14.82
C PRO A 75 -7.34 -11.11 13.96
N ASN A 76 -6.20 -11.33 14.62
CA ASN A 76 -4.88 -11.53 14.01
C ASN A 76 -4.31 -10.31 13.26
N ALA A 77 -4.88 -9.10 13.43
CA ALA A 77 -4.22 -7.88 12.99
C ALA A 77 -3.09 -7.50 13.97
N PRO A 78 -1.89 -7.14 13.49
CA PRO A 78 -0.84 -6.63 14.36
C PRO A 78 -1.24 -5.27 14.92
N THR A 79 -0.86 -4.99 16.17
CA THR A 79 -1.15 -3.71 16.82
C THR A 79 -0.25 -2.60 16.27
N CYS A 80 -0.65 -1.34 16.45
CA CYS A 80 0.14 -0.19 16.00
C CYS A 80 1.57 -0.20 16.58
N LYS A 81 1.77 -0.67 17.81
CA LYS A 81 3.10 -0.84 18.42
C LYS A 81 3.95 -1.85 17.66
N ILE A 82 3.40 -3.02 17.35
CA ILE A 82 4.08 -4.06 16.57
C ILE A 82 4.41 -3.55 15.17
N ILE A 83 3.47 -2.86 14.52
CA ILE A 83 3.67 -2.26 13.19
C ILE A 83 4.81 -1.24 13.23
N SER A 84 4.78 -0.31 14.20
CA SER A 84 5.82 0.72 14.36
C SER A 84 7.19 0.10 14.62
N LYS A 85 7.27 -0.88 15.51
CA LYS A 85 8.53 -1.57 15.83
C LYS A 85 9.08 -2.31 14.62
N ASN A 86 8.25 -3.10 13.93
CA ASN A 86 8.67 -3.79 12.71
C ASN A 86 9.09 -2.81 11.60
N PHE A 87 8.44 -1.66 11.50
CA PHE A 87 8.81 -0.64 10.54
C PHE A 87 10.22 -0.09 10.83
N GLU A 88 10.49 0.32 12.08
CA GLU A 88 11.80 0.84 12.49
C GLU A 88 12.91 -0.20 12.39
N ASP A 89 12.66 -1.43 12.84
CA ASP A 89 13.69 -2.47 12.94
C ASP A 89 13.98 -3.11 11.57
N ASN A 90 12.95 -3.34 10.75
CA ASN A 90 13.08 -4.13 9.52
C ASN A 90 12.94 -3.30 8.24
N ILE A 91 12.00 -2.35 8.16
CA ILE A 91 11.65 -1.68 6.90
C ILE A 91 12.51 -0.45 6.65
N LYS A 92 12.62 0.43 7.65
CA LYS A 92 13.34 1.70 7.55
C LYS A 92 14.82 1.54 7.17
N PRO A 93 15.57 0.52 7.65
CA PRO A 93 16.95 0.32 7.21
C PRO A 93 17.09 -0.08 5.73
N MET A 94 16.01 -0.54 5.09
CA MET A 94 16.04 -1.00 3.70
C MET A 94 15.88 0.13 2.68
N PHE A 95 15.37 1.30 3.07
CA PHE A 95 14.98 2.39 2.15
C PHE A 95 15.31 3.76 2.73
N ASP A 96 15.55 4.76 1.87
CA ASP A 96 15.62 6.16 2.31
C ASP A 96 14.26 6.59 2.89
N GLU A 97 14.26 7.33 4.00
CA GLU A 97 13.05 7.80 4.68
C GLU A 97 12.10 8.58 3.76
N LYS A 98 12.64 9.29 2.76
CA LYS A 98 11.82 10.03 1.78
C LYS A 98 11.03 9.12 0.84
N HIS A 99 11.41 7.84 0.75
CA HIS A 99 10.83 6.83 -0.13
C HIS A 99 9.90 5.85 0.57
N ILE A 100 9.66 6.04 1.87
CA ILE A 100 8.72 5.26 2.65
C ILE A 100 7.73 6.21 3.35
N VAL A 101 6.51 5.74 3.57
CA VAL A 101 5.56 6.45 4.40
C VAL A 101 6.03 6.32 5.84
N SER A 102 6.35 7.46 6.48
CA SER A 102 6.85 7.49 7.86
C SER A 102 5.79 6.97 8.81
N HIS A 103 6.16 6.24 9.86
CA HIS A 103 5.26 5.84 10.94
C HIS A 103 5.72 6.50 12.25
N GLU A 104 4.86 7.31 12.86
CA GLU A 104 5.10 7.87 14.20
C GLU A 104 4.01 7.38 15.15
N LEU A 105 4.42 6.69 16.21
CA LEU A 105 3.50 6.14 17.20
C LEU A 105 2.84 7.27 18.01
N VAL A 106 1.52 7.22 18.11
CA VAL A 106 0.71 8.15 18.90
C VAL A 106 -0.11 7.37 19.91
N TYR A 107 -0.05 7.79 21.17
CA TYR A 107 -1.01 7.35 22.16
C TYR A 107 -2.32 8.12 22.01
N MET A 108 -3.43 7.41 21.98
CA MET A 108 -4.77 7.94 21.82
C MET A 108 -5.47 7.89 23.18
N ASP A 109 -5.92 9.02 23.71
CA ASP A 109 -6.73 9.00 24.92
C ASP A 109 -8.01 8.18 24.69
N ALA A 110 -8.41 7.37 25.68
CA ALA A 110 -9.57 6.48 25.56
C ALA A 110 -10.87 7.24 25.21
N SER A 111 -11.00 8.50 25.62
CA SER A 111 -12.14 9.34 25.26
C SER A 111 -12.17 9.68 23.77
N VAL A 112 -11.00 9.85 23.12
CA VAL A 112 -10.90 10.07 21.67
C VAL A 112 -11.40 8.85 20.91
N ILE A 113 -10.97 7.65 21.31
CA ILE A 113 -11.38 6.38 20.69
C ILE A 113 -12.89 6.18 20.86
N LYS A 114 -13.41 6.45 22.06
CA LYS A 114 -14.85 6.35 22.34
C LYS A 114 -15.67 7.24 21.42
N VAL A 115 -15.32 8.53 21.31
CA VAL A 115 -16.03 9.48 20.44
C VAL A 115 -15.94 9.06 18.97
N LEU A 116 -14.75 8.60 18.53
CA LEU A 116 -14.57 8.11 17.17
C LEU A 116 -15.45 6.88 16.88
N ASN A 117 -15.51 5.91 17.79
CA ASN A 117 -16.35 4.73 17.64
C ASN A 117 -17.85 5.08 17.60
N SER A 118 -18.30 6.07 18.38
CA SER A 118 -19.66 6.61 18.26
C SER A 118 -19.91 7.26 16.90
N HIS A 119 -18.94 8.00 16.34
CA HIS A 119 -19.06 8.55 15.00
C HIS A 119 -19.16 7.45 13.93
N LEU A 120 -18.44 6.34 14.09
CA LEU A 120 -18.56 5.18 13.21
C LEU A 120 -19.95 4.52 13.32
N ASP A 121 -20.57 4.47 14.51
CA ASP A 121 -21.96 4.01 14.68
C ASP A 121 -22.96 4.88 13.91
N GLU A 122 -22.79 6.20 13.95
CA GLU A 122 -23.60 7.15 13.18
C GLU A 122 -23.40 6.98 11.68
N MET A 123 -22.16 6.76 11.22
CA MET A 123 -21.87 6.49 9.81
C MET A 123 -22.46 5.17 9.33
N ASP A 124 -22.41 4.13 10.15
CA ASP A 124 -23.04 2.83 9.91
C ASP A 124 -24.57 3.02 9.75
N SER A 125 -25.19 3.73 10.70
CA SER A 125 -26.65 3.96 10.72
C SER A 125 -27.16 4.85 9.58
N SER A 126 -26.33 5.78 9.10
CA SER A 126 -26.66 6.70 8.00
C SER A 126 -26.25 6.19 6.61
N GLY A 127 -25.70 4.97 6.52
CA GLY A 127 -25.25 4.37 5.25
C GLY A 127 -24.07 5.09 4.60
N ARG A 128 -23.34 5.95 5.34
CA ARG A 128 -22.15 6.67 4.85
C ARG A 128 -20.92 5.77 4.79
N ARG A 129 -20.93 4.65 5.51
CA ARG A 129 -19.81 3.69 5.53
C ARG A 129 -20.04 2.56 4.52
N PRO A 130 -19.00 2.08 3.80
CA PRO A 130 -19.16 0.94 2.90
C PRO A 130 -19.71 -0.29 3.62
N GLU A 131 -20.70 -0.97 3.03
CA GLU A 131 -21.41 -2.11 3.64
C GLU A 131 -20.45 -3.20 4.15
N ALA A 132 -19.41 -3.52 3.40
CA ALA A 132 -18.38 -4.50 3.77
C ALA A 132 -17.50 -4.10 4.98
N ARG A 133 -17.74 -2.93 5.59
CA ARG A 133 -16.98 -2.37 6.70
C ARG A 133 -17.82 -2.06 7.93
N VAL A 134 -19.14 -2.02 7.79
CA VAL A 134 -20.11 -1.80 8.86
C VAL A 134 -19.88 -2.79 10.00
N GLY A 135 -20.03 -2.32 11.25
CA GLY A 135 -19.88 -3.14 12.46
C GLY A 135 -18.45 -3.30 12.97
N THR A 136 -17.42 -2.89 12.23
CA THR A 136 -16.03 -2.89 12.75
C THR A 136 -15.70 -1.58 13.46
N ARG A 137 -14.95 -1.62 14.57
CA ARG A 137 -14.59 -0.46 15.40
C ARG A 137 -13.08 -0.34 15.54
N VAL A 138 -12.61 0.83 15.97
CA VAL A 138 -11.21 1.04 16.36
C VAL A 138 -10.93 0.24 17.63
N GLU A 139 -9.78 -0.41 17.67
CA GLU A 139 -9.30 -1.10 18.87
C GLU A 139 -9.13 -0.10 20.02
N ASP A 140 -9.56 -0.47 21.23
CA ASP A 140 -9.54 0.43 22.39
C ASP A 140 -8.65 -0.10 23.53
N GLN A 141 -7.98 -1.24 23.36
CA GLN A 141 -7.19 -1.87 24.41
C GLN A 141 -5.79 -1.27 24.51
N GLU A 142 -5.07 -1.18 23.38
CA GLU A 142 -3.73 -0.62 23.38
C GLU A 142 -3.73 0.91 23.27
N CYS A 143 -4.81 1.48 22.73
CA CYS A 143 -4.99 2.91 22.60
C CYS A 143 -3.88 3.57 21.77
N ASN A 144 -3.43 2.94 20.68
CA ASN A 144 -2.35 3.48 19.84
C ASN A 144 -2.80 3.72 18.39
N GLY A 145 -2.34 4.83 17.83
CA GLY A 145 -2.41 5.16 16.42
C GLY A 145 -1.04 5.36 15.80
N LEU A 146 -1.03 5.54 14.48
CA LEU A 146 0.15 5.92 13.71
C LEU A 146 -0.13 7.20 12.95
N LEU A 147 0.66 8.24 13.17
CA LEU A 147 0.74 9.37 12.25
C LEU A 147 1.58 8.92 11.05
N ILE A 148 0.96 8.94 9.88
CA ILE A 148 1.60 8.54 8.63
C ILE A 148 1.63 9.68 7.62
N THR A 149 2.60 9.69 6.72
CA THR A 149 2.71 10.72 5.68
C THR A 149 1.44 10.78 4.83
N ASP A 150 0.85 11.97 4.69
CA ASP A 150 -0.27 12.20 3.79
C ASP A 150 0.22 12.31 2.35
N MET A 151 -0.17 11.34 1.52
CA MET A 151 0.11 11.29 0.09
C MET A 151 -1.11 11.66 -0.76
N SER A 152 -2.19 12.18 -0.18
CA SER A 152 -3.42 12.54 -0.90
C SER A 152 -3.20 13.61 -1.96
N SER A 153 -4.06 13.62 -2.98
CA SER A 153 -4.07 14.70 -3.98
C SER A 153 -4.53 16.01 -3.32
N VAL A 154 -3.92 17.12 -3.71
CA VAL A 154 -4.36 18.45 -3.27
C VAL A 154 -4.91 19.20 -4.50
N PRO A 155 -6.22 19.51 -4.55
CA PRO A 155 -6.82 20.22 -5.68
C PRO A 155 -6.05 21.49 -6.05
N GLY A 156 -5.76 21.67 -7.34
CA GLY A 156 -5.01 22.80 -7.87
C GLY A 156 -3.49 22.77 -7.62
N ILE A 157 -2.98 21.80 -6.86
CA ILE A 157 -1.56 21.72 -6.46
C ILE A 157 -0.92 20.41 -6.95
N SER A 158 -1.55 19.27 -6.69
CA SER A 158 -0.98 17.96 -6.95
C SER A 158 -2.02 16.90 -7.32
N ALA A 159 -1.55 15.83 -7.96
CA ALA A 159 -2.31 14.62 -8.18
C ALA A 159 -1.52 13.43 -7.62
N THR A 160 -2.22 12.41 -7.15
CA THR A 160 -1.62 11.18 -6.63
C THR A 160 -2.20 9.97 -7.31
N MET A 161 -1.34 9.01 -7.66
CA MET A 161 -1.74 7.66 -8.04
C MET A 161 -1.17 6.63 -7.07
N GLU A 162 -1.91 5.54 -6.89
CA GLU A 162 -1.44 4.33 -6.21
C GLU A 162 -1.10 3.27 -7.26
N ILE A 163 0.04 2.61 -7.09
CA ILE A 163 0.37 1.37 -7.81
C ILE A 163 0.87 0.34 -6.80
N LYS A 164 0.38 -0.90 -6.89
CA LYS A 164 0.99 -2.03 -6.16
C LYS A 164 2.02 -2.67 -7.10
N PRO A 165 3.34 -2.51 -6.87
CA PRO A 165 4.36 -3.00 -7.81
C PRO A 165 4.34 -4.52 -7.97
N LYS A 166 3.85 -5.24 -6.94
CA LYS A 166 3.79 -6.70 -6.88
C LYS A 166 5.19 -7.34 -6.99
N TRP A 167 5.29 -8.46 -7.70
CA TRP A 167 6.53 -9.23 -7.84
C TRP A 167 7.37 -8.63 -8.96
N LEU A 168 8.42 -7.90 -8.60
CA LEU A 168 9.31 -7.25 -9.56
C LEU A 168 10.35 -8.19 -10.17
N LEU A 169 10.31 -9.46 -9.76
CA LEU A 169 11.08 -10.57 -10.29
C LEU A 169 10.17 -11.78 -10.53
N GLN A 170 10.60 -12.67 -11.42
CA GLN A 170 9.95 -13.96 -11.59
C GLN A 170 10.06 -14.78 -10.28
N SER A 171 9.02 -15.57 -9.98
CA SER A 171 9.05 -16.49 -8.84
C SER A 171 10.20 -17.48 -9.01
N PRO A 172 11.04 -17.71 -7.98
CA PRO A 172 12.04 -18.77 -8.02
C PRO A 172 11.44 -20.17 -8.18
N ASN A 173 10.17 -20.35 -7.81
CA ASN A 173 9.45 -21.61 -8.00
C ASN A 173 8.64 -21.66 -9.30
N ALA A 174 8.80 -20.68 -10.21
CA ALA A 174 8.23 -20.78 -11.55
C ALA A 174 9.01 -21.80 -12.39
N PRO A 175 8.35 -22.62 -13.24
CA PRO A 175 9.06 -23.59 -14.06
C PRO A 175 9.94 -22.92 -15.14
N PRO A 176 11.03 -23.56 -15.58
CA PRO A 176 11.96 -22.97 -16.56
C PRO A 176 11.30 -22.56 -17.89
N ASN A 177 10.22 -23.22 -18.26
CA ASN A 177 9.45 -22.94 -19.48
C ASN A 177 8.21 -22.08 -19.22
N ALA A 178 8.17 -21.28 -18.14
CA ALA A 178 7.09 -20.37 -17.87
C ALA A 178 6.88 -19.36 -19.02
N GLU A 179 5.63 -19.06 -19.33
CA GLU A 179 5.18 -18.01 -20.24
C GLU A 179 4.67 -16.79 -19.46
N ARG A 180 4.29 -16.97 -18.20
CA ARG A 180 3.75 -15.90 -17.34
C ARG A 180 4.69 -15.63 -16.16
N CYS A 181 4.80 -14.38 -15.74
CA CYS A 181 5.29 -14.06 -14.39
C CYS A 181 4.24 -14.47 -13.35
N ARG A 182 4.64 -14.59 -12.08
CA ARG A 182 3.72 -14.99 -11.00
C ARG A 182 2.44 -14.17 -10.93
N THR A 183 2.53 -12.84 -11.05
CA THR A 183 1.35 -11.97 -11.00
C THR A 183 0.43 -12.21 -12.19
N CYS A 184 0.97 -12.43 -13.39
CA CYS A 184 0.19 -12.76 -14.59
C CYS A 184 -0.44 -14.16 -14.48
N ALA A 185 0.26 -15.14 -13.90
CA ALA A 185 -0.29 -16.48 -13.64
C ALA A 185 -1.46 -16.43 -12.64
N ILE A 186 -1.34 -15.65 -11.56
CA ILE A 186 -2.44 -15.42 -10.61
C ILE A 186 -3.64 -14.74 -11.29
N ARG A 187 -3.38 -13.75 -12.14
CA ARG A 187 -4.44 -13.07 -12.90
C ARG A 187 -5.19 -14.06 -13.78
N ALA A 188 -4.47 -14.86 -14.58
CA ALA A 188 -5.08 -15.88 -15.44
C ALA A 188 -5.94 -16.87 -14.63
N GLN A 189 -5.43 -17.33 -13.47
CA GLN A 189 -6.18 -18.22 -12.57
C GLN A 189 -7.48 -17.58 -12.05
N ARG A 190 -7.43 -16.29 -11.67
CA ARG A 190 -8.62 -15.57 -11.17
C ARG A 190 -9.64 -15.37 -12.27
N GLU A 191 -9.20 -14.92 -13.44
CA GLU A 191 -10.08 -14.67 -14.58
C GLU A 191 -10.76 -15.96 -15.05
N SER A 192 -10.05 -17.10 -15.05
CA SER A 192 -10.65 -18.42 -15.34
C SER A 192 -11.72 -18.79 -14.32
N LYS A 193 -11.45 -18.62 -13.02
CA LYS A 193 -12.45 -18.87 -11.96
C LYS A 193 -13.68 -17.96 -12.09
N GLU A 194 -13.49 -16.70 -12.45
CA GLU A 194 -14.58 -15.75 -12.66
C GLU A 194 -15.43 -16.12 -13.88
N ARG A 195 -14.79 -16.50 -15.00
CA ARG A 195 -15.48 -17.02 -16.19
C ARG A 195 -16.29 -18.26 -15.87
N ALA A 196 -15.71 -19.22 -15.15
CA ALA A 196 -16.41 -20.43 -14.73
C ALA A 196 -17.62 -20.14 -13.82
N GLN A 197 -17.61 -19.03 -13.08
CA GLN A 197 -18.72 -18.56 -12.25
C GLN A 197 -19.71 -17.66 -13.01
N GLY A 198 -19.53 -17.44 -14.32
CA GLY A 198 -20.36 -16.53 -15.10
C GLY A 198 -20.26 -15.07 -14.67
N LYS A 199 -19.21 -14.68 -13.94
CA LYS A 199 -19.02 -13.30 -13.49
C LYS A 199 -18.46 -12.46 -14.62
N LEU A 200 -19.11 -11.33 -14.89
CA LEU A 200 -18.58 -10.30 -15.79
C LEU A 200 -17.28 -9.74 -15.19
N GLN A 201 -16.25 -9.63 -16.02
CA GLN A 201 -14.96 -9.06 -15.61
C GLN A 201 -15.11 -7.56 -15.34
N ASN A 202 -15.22 -7.18 -14.07
CA ASN A 202 -15.18 -5.78 -13.66
C ASN A 202 -13.73 -5.34 -13.43
N HIS A 203 -13.02 -5.04 -14.52
CA HIS A 203 -11.69 -4.42 -14.44
C HIS A 203 -11.84 -2.92 -14.19
N THR A 204 -12.05 -2.54 -12.92
CA THR A 204 -11.99 -1.12 -12.50
C THR A 204 -10.62 -0.50 -12.81
N THR A 205 -9.58 -1.33 -12.94
CA THR A 205 -8.23 -0.90 -13.28
C THR A 205 -7.63 -1.79 -14.37
N ARG A 206 -6.95 -1.19 -15.37
CA ARG A 206 -6.25 -1.97 -16.39
C ARG A 206 -5.11 -2.77 -15.76
N PRO A 207 -5.04 -4.10 -16.00
CA PRO A 207 -3.95 -4.91 -15.50
C PRO A 207 -2.63 -4.55 -16.20
N PHE A 208 -1.52 -4.77 -15.52
CA PHE A 208 -0.18 -4.66 -16.09
C PHE A 208 0.70 -5.82 -15.61
N CYS A 209 1.82 -6.05 -16.30
CA CYS A 209 2.86 -6.98 -15.85
C CYS A 209 3.86 -6.22 -14.96
N PRO A 210 4.09 -6.65 -13.70
CA PRO A 210 5.10 -6.05 -12.82
C PRO A 210 6.50 -5.92 -13.43
N LEU A 211 6.92 -6.93 -14.20
CA LEU A 211 8.23 -6.89 -14.87
C LEU A 211 8.30 -5.78 -15.93
N ALA A 212 7.16 -5.41 -16.52
CA ALA A 212 7.09 -4.31 -17.46
C ALA A 212 7.15 -2.94 -16.79
N LEU A 213 6.79 -2.85 -15.50
CA LEU A 213 6.91 -1.61 -14.72
C LEU A 213 8.38 -1.27 -14.44
N ILE A 214 9.23 -2.29 -14.26
CA ILE A 214 10.67 -2.16 -13.98
C ILE A 214 11.55 -2.45 -15.20
N SER A 215 10.99 -2.56 -16.40
CA SER A 215 11.78 -2.87 -17.60
C SER A 215 12.62 -1.71 -18.12
N GLY A 216 12.34 -0.47 -17.68
CA GLY A 216 12.90 0.73 -18.29
C GLY A 216 12.34 1.04 -19.68
N ASP A 217 11.34 0.29 -20.17
CA ASP A 217 10.65 0.63 -21.42
C ASP A 217 9.62 1.73 -21.18
N ARG A 218 9.99 2.95 -21.58
CA ARG A 218 9.16 4.14 -21.42
C ARG A 218 7.76 3.98 -22.01
N LYS A 219 7.62 3.32 -23.16
CA LYS A 219 6.31 3.15 -23.83
C LYS A 219 5.36 2.34 -22.95
N THR A 220 5.84 1.24 -22.39
CA THR A 220 5.03 0.42 -21.49
C THR A 220 4.74 1.11 -20.18
N VAL A 221 5.74 1.74 -19.55
CA VAL A 221 5.56 2.50 -18.29
C VAL A 221 4.53 3.63 -18.47
N LEU A 222 4.58 4.37 -19.57
CA LEU A 222 3.63 5.44 -19.88
C LEU A 222 2.19 4.90 -19.96
N SER A 223 1.98 3.75 -20.59
CA SER A 223 0.66 3.09 -20.66
C SER A 223 0.12 2.74 -19.27
N ILE A 224 0.99 2.19 -18.40
CA ILE A 224 0.66 1.85 -17.01
C ILE A 224 0.29 3.11 -16.22
N VAL A 225 1.14 4.14 -16.28
CA VAL A 225 0.97 5.42 -15.58
C VAL A 225 -0.33 6.10 -15.99
N SER A 226 -0.57 6.22 -17.31
CA SER A 226 -1.80 6.80 -17.84
C SER A 226 -3.03 6.06 -17.31
N GLY A 227 -3.05 4.73 -17.43
CA GLY A 227 -4.16 3.91 -16.94
C GLY A 227 -4.43 4.02 -15.44
N ARG A 228 -3.41 4.33 -14.62
CA ARG A 228 -3.54 4.53 -13.17
C ARG A 228 -3.98 5.94 -12.81
N LEU A 229 -3.41 6.97 -13.42
CA LEU A 229 -3.80 8.37 -13.18
C LEU A 229 -5.26 8.64 -13.54
N TYR A 230 -5.75 8.07 -14.65
CA TYR A 230 -7.16 8.18 -15.04
C TYR A 230 -8.16 7.48 -14.10
N GLN A 231 -7.70 6.82 -13.03
CA GLN A 231 -8.59 6.34 -11.97
C GLN A 231 -8.90 7.44 -10.94
N GLY A 232 -8.01 8.41 -10.77
CA GLY A 232 -8.17 9.51 -9.83
C GLY A 232 -9.08 10.60 -10.38
N GLN A 233 -10.10 10.98 -9.60
CA GLN A 233 -11.04 12.05 -9.99
C GLN A 233 -10.32 13.40 -10.16
N SER A 234 -9.42 13.74 -9.22
CA SER A 234 -8.60 14.96 -9.27
C SER A 234 -7.81 15.09 -10.56
N PHE A 235 -7.29 13.98 -11.10
CA PHE A 235 -6.56 13.97 -12.36
C PHE A 235 -7.46 14.20 -13.57
N LYS A 236 -8.67 13.63 -13.58
CA LYS A 236 -9.64 13.78 -14.67
C LYS A 236 -10.11 15.22 -14.85
N GLU A 237 -10.14 15.99 -13.77
CA GLU A 237 -10.57 17.39 -13.75
C GLU A 237 -9.49 18.37 -14.25
N LEU A 238 -8.24 17.90 -14.41
CA LEU A 238 -7.15 18.73 -14.92
C LEU A 238 -7.34 19.04 -16.41
N ALA A 239 -6.87 20.22 -16.84
CA ALA A 239 -6.76 20.55 -18.26
C ALA A 239 -5.88 19.53 -19.00
N VAL A 240 -6.23 19.21 -20.25
CA VAL A 240 -5.57 18.17 -21.06
C VAL A 240 -4.05 18.38 -21.15
N GLN A 241 -3.59 19.63 -21.30
CA GLN A 241 -2.16 19.93 -21.36
C GLN A 241 -1.45 19.56 -20.04
N VAL A 242 -2.08 19.81 -18.90
CA VAL A 242 -1.56 19.46 -17.58
C VAL A 242 -1.57 17.94 -17.38
N GLN A 243 -2.62 17.24 -17.83
CA GLN A 243 -2.68 15.78 -17.81
C GLN A 243 -1.49 15.16 -18.57
N VAL A 244 -1.21 15.65 -19.77
CA VAL A 244 -0.07 15.18 -20.59
C VAL A 244 1.26 15.44 -19.90
N GLN A 245 1.46 16.62 -19.31
CA GLN A 245 2.67 16.93 -18.55
C GLN A 245 2.86 16.00 -17.35
N VAL A 246 1.80 15.80 -16.57
CA VAL A 246 1.80 14.91 -15.40
C VAL A 246 2.13 13.47 -15.79
N ILE A 247 1.48 12.93 -16.81
CA ILE A 247 1.74 11.56 -17.30
C ILE A 247 3.21 11.41 -17.71
N ASN A 248 3.75 12.36 -18.48
CA ASN A 248 5.15 12.29 -18.93
C ASN A 248 6.13 12.38 -17.76
N ARG A 249 5.93 13.31 -16.82
CA ARG A 249 6.80 13.44 -15.63
C ARG A 249 6.85 12.16 -14.81
N VAL A 250 5.69 11.55 -14.55
CA VAL A 250 5.62 10.30 -13.78
C VAL A 250 6.24 9.14 -14.57
N ALA A 251 6.00 9.05 -15.88
CA ALA A 251 6.61 8.03 -16.73
C ALA A 251 8.15 8.14 -16.72
N ASP A 252 8.70 9.34 -16.90
CA ASP A 252 10.15 9.57 -16.88
C ASP A 252 10.74 9.24 -15.50
N TYR A 253 10.04 9.65 -14.42
CA TYR A 253 10.41 9.36 -13.04
C TYR A 253 10.51 7.85 -12.76
N LEU A 254 9.59 7.05 -13.31
CA LEU A 254 9.56 5.59 -13.16
C LEU A 254 10.43 4.83 -14.17
N THR A 255 10.85 5.47 -15.27
CA THR A 255 11.65 4.82 -16.31
C THR A 255 13.15 5.05 -16.12
N THR A 256 13.55 6.26 -15.70
CA THR A 256 14.96 6.67 -15.61
C THR A 256 15.29 7.47 -14.35
N GLY A 257 14.27 7.98 -13.64
CA GLY A 257 14.44 8.84 -12.47
C GLY A 257 14.49 8.10 -11.12
N PRO A 258 14.33 8.84 -10.00
CA PRO A 258 14.36 8.27 -8.65
C PRO A 258 13.32 7.17 -8.40
N GLY A 259 12.17 7.22 -9.07
CA GLY A 259 11.16 6.17 -8.98
C GLY A 259 11.64 4.84 -9.54
N PHE A 260 12.42 4.86 -10.62
CA PHE A 260 13.04 3.66 -11.18
C PHE A 260 14.05 3.07 -10.20
N MET A 261 14.90 3.91 -9.60
CA MET A 261 15.87 3.46 -8.58
C MET A 261 15.18 2.84 -7.36
N LEU A 262 14.07 3.42 -6.91
CA LEU A 262 13.26 2.86 -5.82
C LEU A 262 12.66 1.49 -6.19
N LEU A 263 12.15 1.33 -7.41
CA LEU A 263 11.66 0.03 -7.89
C LEU A 263 12.78 -1.01 -7.91
N GLN A 264 13.99 -0.66 -8.38
CA GLN A 264 15.16 -1.54 -8.34
C GLN A 264 15.59 -1.89 -6.91
N GLN A 265 15.51 -0.94 -5.98
CA GLN A 265 15.81 -1.22 -4.57
C GLN A 265 14.78 -2.20 -3.97
N LEU A 266 13.50 -1.99 -4.26
CA LEU A 266 12.43 -2.90 -3.85
C LEU A 266 12.62 -4.30 -4.46
N GLU A 267 12.96 -4.39 -5.74
CA GLU A 267 13.28 -5.64 -6.44
C GLU A 267 14.45 -6.40 -5.77
N ARG A 268 15.56 -5.71 -5.49
CA ARG A 268 16.72 -6.29 -4.79
C ARG A 268 16.34 -6.79 -3.40
N ALA A 269 15.53 -6.04 -2.65
CA ALA A 269 15.04 -6.46 -1.35
C ALA A 269 14.12 -7.69 -1.47
N GLN A 270 13.19 -7.72 -2.43
CA GLN A 270 12.36 -8.90 -2.71
C GLN A 270 13.20 -10.15 -3.02
N LYS A 271 14.31 -10.01 -3.75
CA LYS A 271 15.24 -11.10 -4.05
C LYS A 271 16.02 -11.56 -2.82
N ARG A 272 16.54 -10.61 -2.04
CA ARG A 272 17.34 -10.87 -0.84
C ARG A 272 16.56 -11.71 0.19
N PHE A 273 15.29 -11.36 0.41
CA PHE A 273 14.47 -12.00 1.44
C PHE A 273 13.73 -13.26 0.96
N ASP A 274 13.74 -13.56 -0.34
CA ASP A 274 13.22 -14.82 -0.87
C ASP A 274 13.98 -15.27 -2.14
N PRO A 275 15.22 -15.76 -1.97
CA PRO A 275 16.07 -16.14 -3.10
C PRO A 275 15.67 -17.49 -3.73
N VAL A 276 15.00 -18.35 -2.97
CA VAL A 276 14.72 -19.75 -3.35
C VAL A 276 13.23 -20.05 -3.58
N GLY A 277 12.35 -19.14 -3.20
CA GLY A 277 10.91 -19.28 -3.34
C GLY A 277 10.27 -20.09 -2.22
N ILE A 278 9.01 -19.76 -1.93
CA ILE A 278 8.19 -20.27 -0.83
C ILE A 278 8.11 -21.80 -0.70
N LEU A 279 8.23 -22.54 -1.82
CA LEU A 279 8.16 -24.00 -1.81
C LEU A 279 9.45 -24.66 -1.29
N SER A 280 10.57 -23.96 -1.37
CA SER A 280 11.90 -24.47 -0.97
C SER A 280 12.27 -24.14 0.48
N HIS A 281 11.46 -23.33 1.18
CA HIS A 281 11.74 -22.93 2.57
C HIS A 281 11.50 -24.01 3.63
N GLN A 282 11.00 -25.21 3.25
CA GLN A 282 10.94 -26.35 4.18
C GLN A 282 12.33 -26.83 4.65
N CYS A 283 13.40 -26.42 3.97
CA CYS A 283 14.78 -26.82 4.28
C CYS A 283 15.50 -25.93 5.30
N PHE A 284 14.94 -24.76 5.67
CA PHE A 284 15.61 -23.78 6.54
C PHE A 284 15.18 -23.84 8.01
N ASP A 285 14.16 -24.63 8.36
CA ASP A 285 13.70 -24.79 9.74
C ASP A 285 14.69 -25.63 10.60
N ASN A 286 15.78 -26.14 10.01
CA ASN A 286 16.83 -26.95 10.67
C ASN A 286 18.19 -26.21 10.80
N TYR A 287 18.24 -24.89 10.57
CA TYR A 287 19.50 -24.14 10.65
C TYR A 287 19.68 -23.54 12.06
N ASP A 288 20.30 -24.32 12.95
CA ASP A 288 20.72 -23.90 14.30
C ASP A 288 21.99 -23.02 14.27
N GLY A 289 22.13 -22.16 13.26
CA GLY A 289 23.30 -21.30 13.09
C GLY A 289 23.21 -20.06 13.99
N GLU A 290 24.19 -19.89 14.87
CA GLU A 290 24.40 -18.77 15.81
C GLU A 290 24.71 -17.42 15.14
N ASP A 291 24.08 -17.09 14.01
CA ASP A 291 24.05 -15.72 13.51
C ASP A 291 22.77 -15.05 14.01
N GLU A 292 22.85 -13.79 14.46
CA GLU A 292 21.71 -12.92 14.83
C GLU A 292 20.72 -12.63 13.66
N HIS A 293 20.66 -13.51 12.65
CA HIS A 293 19.93 -13.35 11.42
C HIS A 293 18.52 -13.98 11.49
N CYS A 294 17.54 -13.14 11.15
CA CYS A 294 16.15 -13.44 10.79
C CYS A 294 15.94 -14.85 10.20
N SER A 295 15.07 -15.65 10.82
CA SER A 295 14.77 -17.02 10.36
C SER A 295 14.23 -17.05 8.93
N GLY A 296 14.35 -18.19 8.23
CA GLY A 296 13.83 -18.33 6.86
C GLY A 296 12.34 -17.96 6.72
N ALA A 297 11.54 -18.28 7.74
CA ALA A 297 10.14 -17.89 7.80
C ALA A 297 9.94 -16.37 7.88
N GLU A 298 10.77 -15.66 8.65
CA GLU A 298 10.70 -14.21 8.78
C GLU A 298 11.21 -13.49 7.52
N MET A 299 12.26 -14.00 6.88
CA MET A 299 12.70 -13.50 5.58
C MET A 299 11.56 -13.59 4.56
N ILE A 300 10.85 -14.73 4.49
CA ILE A 300 9.68 -14.86 3.62
C ILE A 300 8.58 -13.86 3.98
N LYS A 301 8.28 -13.66 5.27
CA LYS A 301 7.28 -12.68 5.71
C LYS A 301 7.64 -11.29 5.20
N LEU A 302 8.91 -10.88 5.31
CA LEU A 302 9.41 -9.61 4.77
C LEU A 302 9.29 -9.54 3.25
N ALA A 303 9.72 -10.57 2.52
CA ALA A 303 9.57 -10.62 1.07
C ALA A 303 8.10 -10.45 0.65
N MET A 304 7.17 -11.11 1.35
CA MET A 304 5.73 -11.00 1.08
C MET A 304 5.14 -9.65 1.46
N THR A 305 5.66 -8.97 2.49
CA THR A 305 5.36 -7.56 2.77
C THR A 305 5.78 -6.68 1.59
N LEU A 306 7.03 -6.81 1.12
CA LEU A 306 7.55 -6.02 0.00
C LEU A 306 6.82 -6.29 -1.34
N ARG A 307 6.29 -7.49 -1.55
CA ARG A 307 5.51 -7.87 -2.75
C ARG A 307 4.04 -7.44 -2.67
N ASP A 308 3.55 -7.04 -1.51
CA ASP A 308 2.16 -6.63 -1.32
C ASP A 308 2.00 -5.17 -0.88
N CYS A 309 3.11 -4.45 -0.78
CA CYS A 309 3.15 -3.02 -0.53
C CYS A 309 2.44 -2.22 -1.64
N SER A 310 2.09 -0.98 -1.29
CA SER A 310 1.63 0.04 -2.22
C SER A 310 2.72 1.08 -2.44
N MET A 311 2.80 1.63 -3.63
CA MET A 311 3.64 2.77 -3.97
C MET A 311 2.72 3.93 -4.33
N PHE A 312 2.69 4.95 -3.49
CA PHE A 312 2.01 6.21 -3.77
C PHE A 312 2.96 7.13 -4.51
N ILE A 313 2.51 7.70 -5.61
CA ILE A 313 3.28 8.63 -6.42
C ILE A 313 2.50 9.93 -6.51
N ARG A 314 3.06 10.99 -5.95
CA ARG A 314 2.49 12.34 -5.97
C ARG A 314 3.27 13.21 -6.94
N VAL A 315 2.55 13.91 -7.81
CA VAL A 315 3.10 14.83 -8.80
C VAL A 315 2.53 16.23 -8.60
N HIS A 316 3.44 17.18 -8.39
CA HIS A 316 3.16 18.59 -8.27
C HIS A 316 3.14 19.24 -9.65
N TYR A 317 2.03 19.90 -9.99
CA TYR A 317 1.86 20.61 -11.26
C TYR A 317 1.78 22.14 -11.08
N ASP A 318 1.98 22.63 -9.85
CA ASP A 318 2.07 24.05 -9.48
C ASP A 318 3.51 24.61 -9.53
N GLY A 319 4.48 23.81 -9.96
CA GLY A 319 5.88 24.21 -10.12
C GLY A 319 6.78 23.95 -8.90
N ARG A 320 6.27 23.33 -7.84
CA ARG A 320 7.08 22.92 -6.67
C ARG A 320 8.14 21.87 -7.01
N ILE A 321 9.21 21.85 -6.20
CA ILE A 321 10.30 20.88 -6.27
C ILE A 321 10.37 20.11 -4.93
N PRO A 322 10.47 18.76 -4.92
CA PRO A 322 10.50 17.90 -6.10
C PRO A 322 9.15 17.87 -6.85
N ALA A 323 9.20 17.84 -8.18
CA ALA A 323 7.99 17.80 -9.00
C ALA A 323 7.25 16.45 -8.92
N VAL A 324 7.96 15.38 -8.59
CA VAL A 324 7.41 14.04 -8.36
C VAL A 324 8.10 13.45 -7.14
N GLU A 325 7.32 12.87 -6.24
CA GLU A 325 7.80 12.05 -5.14
C GLU A 325 7.06 10.72 -5.11
N ALA A 326 7.70 9.69 -4.56
CA ALA A 326 7.08 8.40 -4.39
C ALA A 326 7.46 7.76 -3.06
N ARG A 327 6.47 7.15 -2.41
CA ARG A 327 6.61 6.51 -1.10
C ARG A 327 5.97 5.13 -1.08
N LEU A 328 6.69 4.15 -0.53
CA LEU A 328 6.16 2.82 -0.25
C LEU A 328 5.34 2.85 1.05
N ALA A 329 4.19 2.18 1.03
CA ALA A 329 3.20 2.08 2.10
C ALA A 329 2.69 0.63 2.20
N ASP A 330 1.77 0.36 3.14
CA ASP A 330 1.24 -0.99 3.42
C ASP A 330 2.35 -2.02 3.77
N LEU A 331 3.36 -1.57 4.52
CA LEU A 331 4.56 -2.35 4.90
C LEU A 331 4.40 -3.06 6.26
N ASP A 332 3.17 -3.41 6.62
CA ASP A 332 2.87 -4.10 7.87
C ASP A 332 3.48 -5.52 7.89
N PRO A 333 3.87 -6.02 9.08
CA PRO A 333 4.32 -7.39 9.22
C PRO A 333 3.20 -8.37 8.86
N LYS A 334 3.54 -9.46 8.16
CA LYS A 334 2.60 -10.55 7.87
C LYS A 334 2.54 -11.52 9.05
N SER A 335 1.33 -12.03 9.34
CA SER A 335 1.15 -13.05 10.37
C SER A 335 1.64 -14.43 9.92
N GLU A 336 2.01 -15.27 10.88
CA GLU A 336 2.58 -16.61 10.64
C GLU A 336 1.62 -17.54 9.89
N GLY A 337 0.31 -17.42 10.15
CA GLY A 337 -0.71 -18.23 9.50
C GLY A 337 -0.75 -18.12 7.98
N LYS A 338 -0.16 -17.07 7.39
CA LYS A 338 -0.11 -16.85 5.94
C LYS A 338 0.84 -17.79 5.18
N MET A 339 1.80 -18.41 5.87
CA MET A 339 2.81 -19.25 5.23
C MET A 339 2.19 -20.41 4.42
N LYS A 340 1.22 -21.09 5.04
CA LYS A 340 0.48 -22.21 4.41
C LYS A 340 -0.29 -21.74 3.18
N ASP A 341 -0.97 -20.59 3.28
CA ASP A 341 -1.71 -19.98 2.16
C ASP A 341 -0.79 -19.67 0.97
N TRP A 342 0.41 -19.14 1.24
CA TRP A 342 1.36 -18.80 0.18
C TRP A 342 1.93 -20.04 -0.49
N LYS A 343 2.30 -21.07 0.28
CA LYS A 343 2.73 -22.38 -0.24
C LYS A 343 1.64 -22.99 -1.13
N TRP A 344 0.40 -23.04 -0.64
CA TRP A 344 -0.73 -23.59 -1.40
C TRP A 344 -0.98 -22.82 -2.70
N LYS A 345 -0.96 -21.48 -2.65
CA LYS A 345 -1.12 -20.65 -3.85
C LYS A 345 -0.02 -20.94 -4.87
N GLU A 346 1.23 -21.04 -4.45
CA GLU A 346 2.35 -21.32 -5.36
C GLU A 346 2.25 -22.73 -5.97
N MET A 347 1.90 -23.74 -5.17
CA MET A 347 1.63 -25.10 -5.67
C MET A 347 0.48 -25.11 -6.68
N ALA A 348 -0.61 -24.38 -6.41
CA ALA A 348 -1.76 -24.31 -7.30
C ALA A 348 -1.42 -23.64 -8.65
N LEU A 349 -0.53 -22.62 -8.65
CA LEU A 349 -0.06 -22.00 -9.89
C LEU A 349 0.78 -22.97 -10.74
N ASN A 350 1.65 -23.75 -10.08
CA ASN A 350 2.48 -24.76 -10.72
C ASN A 350 1.64 -25.93 -11.26
N ASN A 351 0.89 -26.60 -10.39
CA ASN A 351 0.12 -27.80 -10.73
C ASN A 351 -1.01 -27.52 -11.71
N GLY A 352 -1.60 -26.32 -11.66
CA GLY A 352 -2.63 -25.89 -12.60
C GLY A 352 -2.09 -25.43 -13.97
N GLY A 353 -0.77 -25.46 -14.20
CA GLY A 353 -0.19 -25.06 -15.49
C GLY A 353 -0.25 -23.56 -15.78
N TRP A 354 -0.61 -22.72 -14.81
CA TRP A 354 -0.90 -21.29 -14.99
C TRP A 354 0.32 -20.48 -15.43
N TYR A 355 1.51 -20.88 -14.97
CA TYR A 355 2.76 -20.27 -15.40
C TYR A 355 3.07 -20.56 -16.88
N MET A 356 2.67 -21.72 -17.41
CA MET A 356 2.98 -22.16 -18.78
C MET A 356 1.83 -21.95 -19.77
N GLY A 357 0.69 -21.42 -19.31
CA GLY A 357 -0.49 -21.30 -20.17
C GLY A 357 -1.07 -22.66 -20.59
N LYS A 358 -1.08 -23.65 -19.69
CA LYS A 358 -1.59 -25.01 -19.95
C LYS A 358 -2.97 -25.29 -19.37
N GLU A 359 -3.61 -24.29 -18.79
CA GLU A 359 -5.01 -24.39 -18.36
C GLU A 359 -5.95 -24.66 -19.55
N SER A 360 -7.07 -25.35 -19.31
CA SER A 360 -7.99 -25.79 -20.37
C SER A 360 -8.72 -24.64 -21.07
N ASP A 361 -8.96 -23.53 -20.38
CA ASP A 361 -9.62 -22.32 -20.89
C ASP A 361 -8.62 -21.19 -21.16
N ARG A 362 -7.39 -21.55 -21.57
CA ARG A 362 -6.28 -20.61 -21.81
C ARG A 362 -6.72 -19.48 -22.73
N VAL A 363 -6.46 -18.25 -22.27
CA VAL A 363 -6.47 -17.04 -23.11
C VAL A 363 -5.03 -16.65 -23.42
N PRO A 364 -4.68 -16.29 -24.67
CA PRO A 364 -3.36 -15.80 -25.03
C PRO A 364 -2.91 -14.64 -24.11
N GLU A 365 -1.71 -14.78 -23.55
CA GLU A 365 -1.12 -13.74 -22.69
C GLU A 365 -0.38 -12.71 -23.57
N THR A 366 -0.87 -11.47 -23.57
CA THR A 366 -0.32 -10.39 -24.40
C THR A 366 0.44 -9.33 -23.60
N LEU A 367 0.27 -9.29 -22.27
CA LEU A 367 0.82 -8.25 -21.40
C LEU A 367 2.11 -8.69 -20.69
N CYS A 368 2.28 -9.99 -20.46
CA CYS A 368 3.40 -10.48 -19.69
C CYS A 368 4.72 -10.38 -20.46
N VAL A 369 5.73 -9.74 -19.85
CA VAL A 369 7.09 -9.63 -20.41
C VAL A 369 7.68 -11.00 -20.72
N VAL A 370 7.52 -11.98 -19.82
CA VAL A 370 8.01 -13.36 -20.01
C VAL A 370 7.46 -14.00 -21.30
N ALA A 371 6.18 -13.77 -21.62
CA ALA A 371 5.56 -14.29 -22.84
C ALA A 371 6.12 -13.56 -24.07
N GLN A 372 6.27 -12.23 -23.98
CA GLN A 372 6.79 -11.41 -25.07
C GLN A 372 8.23 -11.75 -25.43
N GLU A 373 9.08 -12.01 -24.43
CA GLU A 373 10.48 -12.42 -24.63
C GLU A 373 10.56 -13.79 -25.29
N ARG A 374 9.79 -14.77 -24.79
CA ARG A 374 9.74 -16.11 -25.38
C ARG A 374 9.30 -16.10 -26.86
N ASN A 375 8.31 -15.27 -27.21
CA ASN A 375 7.84 -15.16 -28.60
C ASN A 375 8.91 -14.54 -29.53
N LYS A 376 9.84 -13.74 -29.00
CA LYS A 376 10.99 -13.25 -29.78
C LYS A 376 12.03 -14.35 -30.02
N GLU A 377 12.20 -15.26 -29.06
CA GLU A 377 13.15 -16.38 -29.17
C GLU A 377 12.63 -17.54 -30.04
N LEU A 378 11.31 -17.70 -30.18
CA LEU A 378 10.67 -18.76 -30.96
C LEU A 378 9.60 -18.20 -31.93
N PRO A 379 9.99 -17.42 -32.96
CA PRO A 379 9.03 -16.73 -33.82
C PRO A 379 8.16 -17.62 -34.74
N TRP A 380 8.45 -18.93 -34.82
CA TRP A 380 7.86 -19.85 -35.81
C TRP A 380 6.94 -20.94 -35.21
N TYR A 381 6.56 -20.85 -33.93
CA TYR A 381 5.62 -21.77 -33.31
C TYR A 381 4.25 -21.09 -33.09
N PHE A 382 3.53 -20.85 -34.18
CA PHE A 382 2.09 -20.57 -34.18
C PHE A 382 1.42 -21.38 -35.27
#